data_AF-G1TIY3-F1
#
_entry.id   AF-G1TIY3-F1
#
_cell.length_a   1.000
_cell.length_b   1.000
_cell.length_c   1.000
_cell.angle_alpha   90.00
_cell.angle_beta   90.00
_cell.angle_gamma   90.00
#
_symmetry.space_group_name_H-M   'P 1'
#
loop_
_entity.id
_entity.type
_entity.pdbx_description
1 polymer ?
#
loop_
_entity_poly.entity_id
_entity_poly.type
_entity_poly.pdbx_seq_one_letter_code
_entity_poly.pdbx_strand_id
1 'polypeptide(L)'
;MAKWGEGNAHWITGEQTDATNINNWHWTERDASDCSTDKPKTLFPAVHLQNEEGKCGVTEVSKLDREASINNRKGKVTFFYEWSIKLNWPGTSKSGVQYEGRVQIPNLSDENSVDEVETGVSLSKDEPGLAPWLTRLILHLRHQHTGF
;
A
#
# COMPACT_ATOMS: atom_id res chain seq x y z
N MET A 1 -65.12 -2.07 -23.68
CA MET A 1 -64.67 -1.28 -22.52
C MET A 1 -64.36 -2.25 -21.40
N ALA A 2 -63.10 -2.36 -20.97
CA ALA A 2 -62.69 -3.32 -19.94
C ALA A 2 -63.00 -2.79 -18.54
N LYS A 3 -63.50 -3.65 -17.65
CA LYS A 3 -63.94 -3.29 -16.29
C LYS A 3 -62.75 -3.01 -15.37
N TRP A 4 -62.86 -1.96 -14.57
CA TRP A 4 -61.90 -1.58 -13.53
C TRP A 4 -61.93 -2.62 -12.41
N GLY A 5 -60.82 -3.34 -12.20
CA GLY A 5 -60.64 -4.28 -11.09
C GLY A 5 -60.21 -5.70 -11.45
N GLU A 6 -60.23 -6.10 -12.72
CA GLU A 6 -59.66 -7.39 -13.16
C GLU A 6 -58.25 -7.17 -13.73
N GLY A 7 -57.33 -6.87 -12.83
CA GLY A 7 -55.90 -6.86 -13.14
C GLY A 7 -55.41 -8.28 -13.39
N ASN A 8 -55.30 -8.66 -14.66
CA ASN A 8 -54.70 -9.93 -15.08
C ASN A 8 -53.35 -10.15 -14.36
N ALA A 9 -53.17 -11.26 -13.64
CA ALA A 9 -52.00 -11.51 -12.77
C ALA A 9 -50.64 -11.48 -13.51
N HIS A 10 -50.65 -11.40 -14.85
CA HIS A 10 -49.46 -11.26 -15.69
C HIS A 10 -48.73 -9.91 -15.61
N TRP A 11 -49.24 -8.92 -14.87
CA TRP A 11 -48.58 -7.61 -14.69
C TRP A 11 -48.31 -7.23 -13.24
N ILE A 12 -48.20 -8.21 -12.33
CA ILE A 12 -47.57 -7.95 -11.03
C ILE A 12 -46.06 -7.88 -11.28
N THR A 13 -45.56 -6.69 -11.58
CA THR A 13 -44.12 -6.41 -11.45
C THR A 13 -43.83 -6.38 -9.95
N GLY A 14 -43.65 -7.58 -9.37
CA GLY A 14 -43.03 -7.69 -8.06
C GLY A 14 -41.71 -6.96 -8.11
N GLU A 15 -41.45 -6.13 -7.10
CA GLU A 15 -40.16 -5.49 -6.90
C GLU A 15 -39.11 -6.61 -6.90
N GLN A 16 -38.36 -6.74 -8.00
CA GLN A 16 -37.23 -7.65 -8.09
C GLN A 16 -36.17 -7.10 -7.14
N THR A 17 -36.28 -7.50 -5.88
CA THR A 17 -35.13 -7.64 -5.02
C THR A 17 -34.21 -8.63 -5.70
N ASP A 18 -32.92 -8.29 -5.76
CA ASP A 18 -31.83 -9.13 -6.27
C ASP A 18 -31.59 -9.10 -7.78
N ALA A 19 -31.29 -7.90 -8.30
CA ALA A 19 -30.34 -7.77 -9.41
C ALA A 19 -28.96 -8.33 -8.98
N THR A 20 -28.84 -9.65 -8.95
CA THR A 20 -27.60 -10.35 -8.67
C THR A 20 -26.61 -10.00 -9.78
N ASN A 21 -25.43 -9.49 -9.43
CA ASN A 21 -24.37 -9.19 -10.39
C ASN A 21 -23.71 -10.50 -10.87
N ILE A 22 -24.46 -11.26 -11.67
CA ILE A 22 -24.04 -12.54 -12.22
C ILE A 22 -22.79 -12.32 -13.07
N ASN A 23 -21.72 -13.06 -12.79
CA ASN A 23 -20.43 -12.98 -13.48
C ASN A 23 -19.75 -11.59 -13.45
N ASN A 24 -20.11 -10.72 -12.50
CA ASN A 24 -19.50 -9.40 -12.32
C ASN A 24 -19.53 -8.50 -13.58
N TRP A 25 -20.60 -8.59 -14.38
CA TRP A 25 -20.81 -7.79 -15.60
C TRP A 25 -21.06 -6.30 -15.30
N HIS A 26 -21.67 -6.00 -14.16
CA HIS A 26 -21.84 -4.64 -13.69
C HIS A 26 -20.59 -4.20 -12.93
N TRP A 27 -20.17 -2.97 -13.16
CA TRP A 27 -19.04 -2.36 -12.49
C TRP A 27 -19.28 -2.34 -10.98
N THR A 28 -18.35 -2.93 -10.23
CA THR A 28 -18.33 -2.84 -8.77
C THR A 28 -16.97 -2.34 -8.33
N GLU A 29 -16.98 -1.26 -7.58
CA GLU A 29 -15.82 -0.75 -6.87
C GLU A 29 -15.98 -1.01 -5.38
N ARG A 30 -14.89 -1.45 -4.74
CA ARG A 30 -14.80 -1.65 -3.29
C ARG A 30 -13.58 -0.91 -2.78
N ASP A 31 -13.76 -0.15 -1.71
CA ASP A 31 -12.63 0.32 -0.92
C ASP A 31 -11.92 -0.90 -0.31
N ALA A 32 -10.60 -0.90 -0.43
CA ALA A 32 -9.69 -1.90 0.11
C ALA A 32 -8.59 -1.25 0.96
N SER A 33 -8.77 0.02 1.32
CA SER A 33 -7.77 0.79 2.07
C SER A 33 -7.49 0.10 3.40
N ASP A 34 -8.54 -0.25 4.15
CA ASP A 34 -8.40 -0.90 5.46
C ASP A 34 -7.66 -2.25 5.37
N CYS A 35 -8.08 -3.12 4.45
CA CYS A 35 -7.54 -4.49 4.33
C CYS A 35 -6.15 -4.54 3.69
N SER A 36 -5.74 -3.47 3.00
CA SER A 36 -4.42 -3.39 2.39
C SER A 36 -3.39 -2.74 3.31
N THR A 37 -3.79 -2.02 4.38
CA THR A 37 -2.83 -1.42 5.32
C THR A 37 -2.00 -2.44 6.13
N ASP A 38 -2.52 -3.66 6.35
CA ASP A 38 -1.83 -4.68 7.16
C ASP A 38 -0.59 -5.25 6.47
N LYS A 39 -0.63 -5.39 5.14
CA LYS A 39 0.50 -5.90 4.35
C LYS A 39 1.77 -5.04 4.49
N PRO A 40 1.76 -3.73 4.20
CA PRO A 40 2.95 -2.89 4.37
C PRO A 40 3.40 -2.86 5.83
N LYS A 41 2.47 -2.82 6.80
CA LYS A 41 2.81 -2.90 8.23
C LYS A 41 3.52 -4.19 8.62
N THR A 42 3.32 -5.29 7.88
CA THR A 42 3.99 -6.56 8.12
C THR A 42 5.30 -6.69 7.34
N LEU A 43 5.33 -6.22 6.09
CA LEU A 43 6.48 -6.39 5.20
C LEU A 43 7.64 -5.44 5.52
N PHE A 44 7.36 -4.17 5.82
CA PHE A 44 8.43 -3.19 6.07
C PHE A 44 9.27 -3.52 7.30
N PRO A 45 8.70 -3.93 8.45
CA PRO A 45 9.51 -4.29 9.62
C PRO A 45 10.40 -5.52 9.44
N ALA A 46 10.15 -6.35 8.41
CA ALA A 46 11.03 -7.48 8.09
C ALA A 46 12.33 -7.06 7.37
N VAL A 47 12.44 -5.78 6.97
CA VAL A 47 13.60 -5.26 6.25
C VAL A 47 14.69 -4.87 7.25
N HIS A 48 15.76 -5.68 7.26
CA HIS A 48 16.95 -5.46 8.06
C HIS A 48 18.22 -5.53 7.21
N LEU A 49 19.21 -4.73 7.58
CA LEU A 49 20.49 -4.63 6.92
C LEU A 49 21.60 -4.76 7.94
N GLN A 50 22.53 -5.67 7.71
CA GLN A 50 23.69 -5.91 8.56
C GLN A 50 24.93 -6.02 7.69
N ASN A 51 25.88 -5.11 7.91
CA ASN A 51 27.16 -5.05 7.20
C ASN A 51 28.32 -4.87 8.20
N GLU A 52 29.55 -4.85 7.70
CA GLU A 52 30.75 -4.62 8.52
C GLU A 52 30.76 -3.27 9.24
N GLU A 53 30.03 -2.28 8.71
CA GLU A 53 29.96 -0.91 9.23
C GLU A 53 28.90 -0.75 10.35
N GLY A 54 27.91 -1.66 10.42
CA GLY A 54 26.81 -1.59 11.38
C GLY A 54 25.59 -2.41 11.00
N LYS A 55 24.56 -2.34 11.84
CA LYS A 55 23.24 -2.95 11.64
C LYS A 55 22.16 -1.87 11.67
N CYS A 56 21.11 -2.03 10.88
CA CYS A 56 19.96 -1.14 10.85
C CYS A 56 18.75 -1.87 10.30
N GLY A 57 17.55 -1.45 10.68
CA GLY A 57 16.34 -2.09 10.17
C GLY A 57 15.13 -1.25 10.46
N VAL A 58 14.10 -1.40 9.62
CA VAL A 58 12.83 -0.74 9.85
C VAL A 58 12.15 -1.42 11.03
N THR A 59 11.70 -0.66 12.02
CA THR A 59 10.98 -1.21 13.17
C THR A 59 9.50 -0.97 13.08
N GLU A 60 9.09 0.16 12.48
CA GLU A 60 7.69 0.55 12.43
C GLU A 60 7.35 1.38 11.19
N VAL A 61 6.09 1.23 10.77
CA VAL A 61 5.44 2.12 9.82
C VAL A 61 4.78 3.24 10.63
N SER A 62 5.40 4.41 10.65
CA SER A 62 4.91 5.55 11.44
C SER A 62 3.72 6.24 10.79
N LYS A 63 3.63 6.20 9.45
CA LYS A 63 2.47 6.73 8.72
C LYS A 63 2.23 5.93 7.44
N LEU A 64 0.97 5.65 7.16
CA LEU A 64 0.51 5.06 5.92
C LEU A 64 -0.75 5.81 5.52
N ASP A 65 -0.61 6.79 4.62
CA ASP A 65 -1.73 7.61 4.14
C ASP A 65 -2.07 7.26 2.71
N ARG A 66 -3.31 7.60 2.32
CA ARG A 66 -3.98 7.38 1.02
C ARG A 66 -4.78 6.08 0.98
N GLU A 67 -5.13 5.61 -0.22
CA GLU A 67 -6.22 4.67 -0.43
C GLU A 67 -5.86 3.57 -1.42
N ALA A 68 -6.58 2.46 -1.30
CA ALA A 68 -6.56 1.39 -2.28
C ALA A 68 -7.99 0.98 -2.61
N SER A 69 -8.26 0.76 -3.89
CA SER A 69 -9.56 0.27 -4.35
C SER A 69 -9.43 -0.94 -5.25
N ILE A 70 -10.48 -1.76 -5.23
CA ILE A 70 -10.59 -2.96 -6.06
C ILE A 70 -11.76 -2.74 -7.00
N ASN A 71 -11.45 -2.80 -8.28
CA ASN A 71 -12.44 -2.76 -9.33
C ASN A 71 -12.67 -4.14 -9.92
N ASN A 72 -13.93 -4.56 -10.07
CA ASN A 72 -14.25 -5.77 -10.80
C ASN A 72 -15.25 -5.48 -11.92
N ARG A 73 -14.85 -5.83 -13.14
CA ARG A 73 -15.64 -5.66 -14.36
C ARG A 73 -15.40 -6.81 -15.31
N LYS A 74 -16.48 -7.45 -15.78
CA LYS A 74 -16.44 -8.56 -16.75
C LYS A 74 -15.53 -9.71 -16.29
N GLY A 75 -15.52 -10.00 -14.98
CA GLY A 75 -14.67 -11.02 -14.38
C GLY A 75 -13.18 -10.66 -14.30
N LYS A 76 -12.77 -9.44 -14.71
CA LYS A 76 -11.42 -8.93 -14.51
C LYS A 76 -11.39 -8.07 -13.26
N VAL A 77 -10.52 -8.45 -12.32
CA VAL A 77 -10.21 -7.65 -11.12
C VAL A 77 -9.00 -6.77 -11.42
N THR A 78 -9.13 -5.48 -11.15
CA THR A 78 -8.06 -4.48 -11.22
C THR A 78 -7.89 -3.86 -9.84
N PHE A 79 -6.64 -3.69 -9.42
CA PHE A 79 -6.30 -3.05 -8.15
C PHE A 79 -5.76 -1.67 -8.46
N PHE A 80 -6.20 -0.67 -7.71
CA PHE A 80 -5.63 0.66 -7.71
C PHE A 80 -5.12 0.92 -6.30
N TYR A 81 -3.90 1.43 -6.19
CA TYR A 81 -3.39 1.85 -4.91
C TYR A 81 -2.50 3.06 -5.08
N GLU A 82 -2.59 3.96 -4.10
CA GLU A 82 -1.69 5.07 -3.97
C GLU A 82 -1.37 5.15 -2.48
N TRP A 83 -0.09 5.12 -2.12
CA TRP A 83 0.38 5.13 -0.73
C TRP A 83 1.46 6.17 -0.54
N SER A 84 1.34 6.91 0.55
CA SER A 84 2.41 7.73 1.12
C SER A 84 2.84 7.12 2.44
N ILE A 85 4.07 6.62 2.50
CA ILE A 85 4.55 5.81 3.60
C ILE A 85 5.68 6.53 4.32
N LYS A 86 5.61 6.54 5.66
CA LYS A 86 6.69 6.98 6.53
C LYS A 86 7.07 5.83 7.46
N LEU A 87 8.36 5.55 7.51
CA LEU A 87 8.95 4.46 8.29
C LEU A 87 9.97 5.05 9.26
N ASN A 88 10.07 4.46 10.45
CA ASN A 88 11.15 4.75 11.38
C ASN A 88 12.11 3.56 11.42
N TRP A 89 13.41 3.84 11.44
CA TRP A 89 14.46 2.83 11.49
C TRP A 89 15.51 3.20 12.54
N PRO A 90 15.81 2.30 13.48
CA PRO A 90 17.02 2.37 14.29
C PRO A 90 18.22 1.74 13.56
N GLY A 91 19.40 2.23 13.90
CA GLY A 91 20.69 1.72 13.46
C GLY A 91 21.71 1.70 14.59
N THR A 92 22.71 0.86 14.45
CA THR A 92 23.86 0.79 15.35
C THR A 92 25.10 0.60 14.52
N SER A 93 26.06 1.52 14.63
CA SER A 93 27.36 1.37 14.00
C SER A 93 28.21 0.30 14.71
N LYS A 94 29.23 -0.22 14.03
CA LYS A 94 30.25 -1.11 14.60
C LYS A 94 30.87 -0.56 15.90
N SER A 95 30.99 0.76 16.03
CA SER A 95 31.53 1.42 17.23
C SER A 95 30.54 1.48 18.40
N GLY A 96 29.33 0.96 18.24
CA GLY A 96 28.27 0.97 19.27
C GLY A 96 27.41 2.24 19.30
N VAL A 97 27.67 3.20 18.41
CA VAL A 97 26.86 4.42 18.28
C VAL A 97 25.49 4.06 17.72
N GLN A 98 24.43 4.48 18.40
CA GLN A 98 23.05 4.30 17.96
C GLN A 98 22.63 5.47 17.07
N TYR A 99 21.85 5.17 16.05
CA TYR A 99 21.27 6.14 15.13
C TYR A 99 19.78 5.88 15.02
N GLU A 100 19.02 6.94 14.85
CA GLU A 100 17.61 6.84 14.51
C GLU A 100 17.34 7.71 13.30
N GLY A 101 16.47 7.22 12.41
CA GLY A 101 16.09 7.96 11.23
C GLY A 101 14.73 7.57 10.71
N ARG A 102 14.39 8.20 9.58
CA ARG A 102 13.10 8.08 8.91
C ARG A 102 13.30 7.80 7.43
N VAL A 103 12.47 6.92 6.88
CA VAL A 103 12.31 6.72 5.44
C VAL A 103 10.95 7.26 5.03
N GLN A 104 10.88 7.95 3.89
CA GLN A 104 9.64 8.43 3.29
C GLN A 104 9.54 7.92 1.86
N ILE A 105 8.37 7.39 1.51
CA ILE A 105 8.02 6.90 0.18
C ILE A 105 6.71 7.60 -0.21
N PRO A 106 6.75 8.75 -0.91
CA PRO A 106 5.56 9.56 -1.13
C PRO A 106 4.67 9.07 -2.28
N ASN A 107 5.22 8.31 -3.23
CA ASN A 107 4.60 7.97 -4.51
C ASN A 107 4.57 6.44 -4.77
N LEU A 108 4.24 5.63 -3.75
CA LEU A 108 4.07 4.20 -3.99
C LEU A 108 2.68 3.95 -4.59
N SER A 109 2.61 3.70 -5.90
CA SER A 109 1.33 3.47 -6.60
C SER A 109 1.39 2.29 -7.57
N ASP A 110 0.24 1.88 -8.13
CA ASP A 110 0.20 0.86 -9.19
C ASP A 110 0.75 1.36 -10.53
N GLU A 111 0.81 2.67 -10.73
CA GLU A 111 1.36 3.29 -11.93
C GLU A 111 2.88 3.46 -11.87
N ASN A 112 3.46 3.46 -10.66
CA ASN A 112 4.90 3.66 -10.49
C ASN A 112 5.67 2.34 -10.49
N SER A 113 6.66 2.24 -11.37
CA SER A 113 7.63 1.15 -11.35
C SER A 113 8.63 1.33 -10.20
N VAL A 114 9.33 0.26 -9.80
CA VAL A 114 10.32 0.28 -8.70
C VAL A 114 11.37 1.38 -8.88
N ASP A 115 11.80 1.62 -10.11
CA ASP A 115 12.79 2.66 -10.43
C ASP A 115 12.24 4.09 -10.33
N GLU A 116 10.92 4.26 -10.43
CA GLU A 116 10.22 5.54 -10.36
C GLU A 116 9.77 5.90 -8.93
N VAL A 117 9.76 4.91 -8.03
CA VAL A 117 9.45 5.12 -6.62
C VAL A 117 10.54 5.98 -5.97
N GLU A 118 10.12 7.10 -5.42
CA GLU A 118 10.99 8.01 -4.69
C GLU A 118 11.16 7.51 -3.25
N THR A 119 12.40 7.42 -2.80
CA THR A 119 12.73 7.00 -1.43
C THR A 119 13.64 8.04 -0.78
N GLY A 120 13.11 8.79 0.19
CA GLY A 120 13.87 9.77 0.96
C GLY A 120 14.26 9.20 2.32
N VAL A 121 15.57 9.19 2.64
CA VAL A 121 16.06 8.75 3.96
C VAL A 121 16.71 9.92 4.68
N SER A 122 16.38 10.10 5.96
CA SER A 122 16.88 11.17 6.81
C SER A 122 17.20 10.66 8.21
N LEU A 123 18.16 11.29 8.88
CA LEU A 123 18.45 11.08 10.29
C LEU A 123 17.55 11.97 11.16
N SER A 124 17.25 11.53 12.37
CA SER A 124 16.65 12.38 13.39
C SER A 124 17.57 13.57 13.72
N LYS A 125 16.96 14.72 14.05
CA LYS A 125 17.62 16.05 14.14
C LYS A 125 18.78 16.16 15.16
N ASP A 126 19.03 15.14 15.97
CA ASP A 126 20.04 15.14 17.05
C ASP A 126 21.36 14.44 16.68
N GLU A 127 21.48 13.87 15.47
CA GLU A 127 22.66 13.06 15.09
C GLU A 127 23.67 13.81 14.21
N PRO A 128 24.99 13.57 14.39
CA PRO A 128 26.04 14.30 13.70
C PRO A 128 26.18 13.86 12.23
N GLY A 129 25.42 14.51 11.36
CA GLY A 129 25.59 14.43 9.89
C GLY A 129 25.23 13.08 9.26
N LEU A 130 24.79 13.12 7.99
CA LEU A 130 24.50 11.93 7.20
C LEU A 130 25.74 11.02 7.13
N ALA A 131 25.72 9.92 7.88
CA ALA A 131 26.79 8.96 7.84
C ALA A 131 26.85 8.31 6.43
N PRO A 132 28.03 8.21 5.79
CA PRO A 132 28.17 7.71 4.42
C PRO A 132 27.57 6.31 4.17
N TRP A 133 27.48 5.48 5.21
CA TRP A 133 26.85 4.16 5.16
C TRP A 133 25.32 4.24 4.99
N LEU A 134 24.69 5.37 5.34
CA LEU A 134 23.25 5.60 5.15
C LEU A 134 22.88 5.76 3.67
N THR A 135 23.79 6.32 2.87
CA THR A 135 23.59 6.41 1.42
C THR A 135 23.61 5.02 0.78
N ARG A 136 24.37 4.08 1.36
CA ARG A 136 24.36 2.66 0.94
C ARG A 136 23.08 1.93 1.36
N LEU A 137 22.45 2.33 2.47
CA LEU A 137 21.12 1.84 2.87
C LEU A 137 20.06 2.20 1.82
N ILE A 138 20.06 3.44 1.33
CA ILE A 138 19.17 3.89 0.24
C ILE A 138 19.35 3.02 -1.01
N LEU A 139 20.61 2.78 -1.41
CA LEU A 139 20.93 1.95 -2.57
C LEU A 139 20.50 0.49 -2.37
N HIS A 140 20.66 -0.05 -1.17
CA HIS A 140 20.29 -1.44 -0.89
C HIS A 140 18.76 -1.63 -0.85
N LEU A 141 18.02 -0.68 -0.27
CA LEU A 141 16.56 -0.69 -0.35
C LEU A 141 16.09 -0.61 -1.81
N ARG A 142 16.72 0.23 -2.64
CA ARG A 142 16.40 0.29 -4.08
C ARG A 142 16.71 -1.03 -4.81
N HIS A 143 17.83 -1.68 -4.49
CA HIS A 143 18.24 -2.93 -5.16
C HIS A 143 17.46 -4.18 -4.71
N GLN A 144 17.04 -4.28 -3.44
CA GLN A 144 16.24 -5.41 -2.95
C GLN A 144 14.87 -5.53 -3.65
N HIS A 145 14.39 -4.45 -4.28
CA HIS A 145 13.14 -4.45 -5.05
C HIS A 145 13.32 -4.63 -6.56
N THR A 146 14.56 -4.74 -7.08
CA THR A 146 14.82 -5.00 -8.53
C THR A 146 14.75 -6.49 -8.92
N GLY A 147 14.20 -7.33 -8.06
CA GLY A 147 14.16 -8.79 -8.22
C GLY A 147 12.76 -9.41 -8.19
N PHE A 148 11.76 -8.73 -8.78
CA PHE A 148 10.45 -9.31 -9.09
C PHE A 148 10.11 -9.12 -10.56
#